data_AF-A0AAW9FQ85-F1
#
_entry.id   AF-A0AAW9FQ85-F1
#
_cell.length_a   1.000
_cell.length_b   1.000
_cell.length_c   1.000
_cell.angle_alpha   90.00
_cell.angle_beta   90.00
_cell.angle_gamma   90.00
#
_symmetry.space_group_name_H-M   'P 1'
#
loop_
_entity.id
_entity.type
_entity.pdbx_description
1 polymer ?
#
loop_
_entity_poly.entity_id
_entity_poly.type
_entity_poly.pdbx_seq_one_letter_code
_entity_poly.pdbx_strand_id
1 'polypeptide(L)'
;MPPAVAIGYGIAETSPIWGPALVNAATWIGGGILLAVGLSGDTPNADSEATVQTQSNTATCQTGNCDPPPECLDAIAKMRKNLELLKKELRKYDPIADARGGFPMAGGKLTSPGGHYKEIRDLQRGLKNAGETYQKNKCYDKVSKTDKVARDHADEMANQTIEIPPGQNFIPLR
;
A
#
# COMPACT_ATOMS: atom_id res chain seq x y z
N MET A 1 43.26 -55.65 20.44
CA MET A 1 42.96 -54.39 19.72
C MET A 1 43.13 -53.22 20.68
N PRO A 2 44.15 -52.37 20.49
CA PRO A 2 44.19 -51.00 21.04
C PRO A 2 44.74 -49.97 20.01
N PRO A 3 44.88 -48.66 20.32
CA PRO A 3 44.22 -47.79 21.29
C PRO A 3 43.68 -46.46 20.69
N ALA A 4 43.10 -45.65 21.58
CA ALA A 4 42.59 -44.28 21.43
C ALA A 4 43.61 -43.21 20.95
N VAL A 5 43.10 -42.09 20.41
CA VAL A 5 43.72 -40.75 20.46
C VAL A 5 42.64 -39.66 20.56
N ALA A 6 42.77 -38.82 21.59
CA ALA A 6 42.07 -37.55 21.82
C ALA A 6 42.88 -36.38 21.23
N ILE A 7 42.55 -35.13 21.60
CA ILE A 7 43.20 -33.81 21.36
C ILE A 7 42.40 -32.97 20.33
N GLY A 8 41.97 -31.74 20.62
CA GLY A 8 42.31 -30.86 21.73
C GLY A 8 41.38 -29.63 21.85
N TYR A 9 41.46 -29.05 23.04
CA TYR A 9 40.72 -27.93 23.60
C TYR A 9 41.14 -26.55 23.06
N GLY A 10 40.24 -25.58 23.20
CA GLY A 10 40.53 -24.15 23.26
C GLY A 10 39.32 -23.34 23.76
N ILE A 11 39.37 -22.95 25.03
CA ILE A 11 38.34 -22.24 25.83
C ILE A 11 38.73 -20.77 26.03
N ALA A 12 37.74 -19.87 26.07
CA ALA A 12 37.57 -18.69 26.95
C ALA A 12 36.49 -17.78 26.35
N GLU A 13 35.27 -17.69 26.91
CA GLU A 13 34.85 -16.71 27.93
C GLU A 13 35.31 -15.27 27.59
N THR A 14 34.41 -14.34 27.26
CA THR A 14 33.78 -13.42 28.24
C THR A 14 32.65 -12.59 27.60
N SER A 15 31.67 -12.20 28.41
CA SER A 15 30.70 -11.10 28.21
C SER A 15 30.52 -10.41 29.58
N PRO A 16 29.84 -9.25 29.75
CA PRO A 16 29.60 -8.07 28.90
C PRO A 16 30.05 -6.74 29.59
N ILE A 17 30.03 -5.58 28.90
CA ILE A 17 30.14 -4.25 29.54
C ILE A 17 29.05 -3.30 28.99
N TRP A 18 28.37 -2.62 29.92
CA TRP A 18 27.29 -1.65 29.73
C TRP A 18 27.80 -0.23 29.43
N GLY A 19 27.05 0.57 28.64
CA GLY A 19 27.11 2.05 28.70
C GLY A 19 26.77 2.80 27.41
N PRO A 20 26.24 4.05 27.46
CA PRO A 20 25.06 4.41 26.68
C PRO A 20 25.19 5.58 25.67
N ALA A 21 24.17 5.67 24.82
CA ALA A 21 23.49 6.88 24.32
C ALA A 21 24.12 7.80 23.24
N LEU A 22 23.17 8.35 22.46
CA LEU A 22 23.10 9.65 21.79
C LEU A 22 23.33 9.74 20.27
N VAL A 23 22.20 9.91 19.58
CA VAL A 23 21.85 10.89 18.53
C VAL A 23 22.96 11.51 17.67
N ASN A 24 22.74 11.47 16.34
CA ASN A 24 22.53 12.66 15.49
C ASN A 24 21.93 12.17 14.16
N ALA A 25 20.68 12.51 13.81
CA ALA A 25 20.19 13.83 13.38
C ALA A 25 20.94 14.36 12.15
N ALA A 26 20.16 14.54 11.08
CA ALA A 26 20.55 14.92 9.73
C ALA A 26 21.18 16.32 9.64
N THR A 27 22.13 16.50 8.71
CA THR A 27 22.33 17.80 8.05
C THR A 27 22.90 17.64 6.64
N TRP A 28 22.23 18.31 5.70
CA TRP A 28 22.58 18.54 4.30
C TRP A 28 23.72 19.54 4.16
N ILE A 29 24.72 19.29 3.31
CA ILE A 29 25.46 20.25 2.45
C ILE A 29 26.12 19.38 1.34
N GLY A 30 25.95 19.57 0.03
CA GLY A 30 25.70 20.79 -0.70
C GLY A 30 26.99 21.41 -1.28
N GLY A 31 27.76 20.65 -2.07
CA GLY A 31 28.69 21.20 -3.06
C GLY A 31 30.18 21.25 -2.71
N GLY A 32 31.01 21.04 -3.74
CA GLY A 32 32.37 21.60 -3.80
C GLY A 32 33.52 20.61 -3.73
N ILE A 33 34.04 20.27 -4.91
CA ILE A 33 35.19 19.40 -5.21
C ILE A 33 36.54 19.98 -4.73
N LEU A 34 37.51 19.11 -4.46
CA LEU A 34 38.96 19.07 -4.84
C LEU A 34 39.72 18.29 -3.73
N LEU A 35 40.61 17.32 -3.93
CA LEU A 35 41.27 16.76 -5.11
C LEU A 35 41.86 15.37 -4.72
N ALA A 36 42.11 14.58 -5.75
CA ALA A 36 42.37 13.15 -5.79
C ALA A 36 43.61 12.60 -5.06
N VAL A 37 43.50 11.34 -4.61
CA VAL A 37 44.57 10.35 -4.65
C VAL A 37 43.99 9.01 -5.12
N GLY A 38 44.47 8.53 -6.28
CA GLY A 38 44.80 7.13 -6.56
C GLY A 38 43.68 6.08 -6.66
N LEU A 39 43.37 5.69 -7.91
CA LEU A 39 42.57 4.53 -8.30
C LEU A 39 43.08 3.19 -7.70
N SER A 40 42.13 2.35 -7.26
CA SER A 40 41.97 0.92 -7.62
C SER A 40 40.59 0.45 -7.10
N GLY A 41 39.82 -0.27 -7.92
CA GLY A 41 38.42 -0.70 -7.67
C GLY A 41 38.22 -1.61 -6.44
N ASP A 42 37.01 -1.96 -6.01
CA ASP A 42 35.71 -1.98 -6.68
C ASP A 42 34.62 -1.66 -5.65
N THR A 43 33.89 -0.56 -5.81
CA THR A 43 32.61 -0.37 -5.12
C THR A 43 31.52 -0.97 -6.00
N PRO A 44 30.79 -2.02 -5.57
CA PRO A 44 29.61 -2.45 -6.31
C PRO A 44 28.61 -1.30 -6.31
N ASN A 45 28.36 -0.86 -7.54
CA ASN A 45 27.41 0.15 -7.96
C ASN A 45 26.09 0.08 -7.16
N ALA A 46 25.64 1.20 -6.59
CA ALA A 46 24.28 1.32 -6.04
C ALA A 46 23.21 0.91 -7.08
N ASP A 47 23.54 1.04 -8.36
CA ASP A 47 22.74 0.62 -9.51
C ASP A 47 22.54 -0.91 -9.55
N SER A 48 23.53 -1.67 -9.08
CA SER A 48 23.48 -3.13 -9.00
C SER A 48 22.61 -3.58 -7.84
N GLU A 49 22.63 -2.90 -6.70
CA GLU A 49 21.76 -3.21 -5.55
C GLU A 49 20.29 -2.89 -5.83
N ALA A 50 20.01 -1.79 -6.55
CA ALA A 50 18.68 -1.47 -7.03
C ALA A 50 18.14 -2.53 -8.02
N THR A 51 19.02 -3.05 -8.90
CA THR A 51 18.65 -4.09 -9.87
C THR A 51 18.46 -5.45 -9.20
N VAL A 52 19.27 -5.78 -8.19
CA VAL A 52 19.19 -7.03 -7.41
C VAL A 52 17.95 -7.04 -6.50
N GLN A 53 17.59 -5.92 -5.86
CA GLN A 53 16.31 -5.80 -5.14
C GLN A 53 15.12 -5.93 -6.09
N THR A 54 15.18 -5.31 -7.27
CA THR A 54 14.10 -5.41 -8.27
C THR A 54 13.93 -6.84 -8.79
N GLN A 55 15.03 -7.59 -9.02
CA GLN A 55 14.97 -9.00 -9.43
C GLN A 55 14.52 -9.93 -8.29
N SER A 56 14.98 -9.71 -7.06
CA SER A 56 14.53 -10.42 -5.85
C SER A 56 13.02 -10.28 -5.62
N ASN A 57 12.50 -9.07 -5.81
CA ASN A 57 11.07 -8.78 -5.70
C ASN A 57 10.27 -9.40 -6.86
N THR A 58 10.86 -9.56 -8.04
CA THR A 58 10.17 -10.19 -9.19
C THR A 58 10.08 -11.71 -9.03
N ALA A 59 11.12 -12.36 -8.45
CA ALA A 59 11.14 -13.81 -8.23
C ALA A 59 10.21 -14.28 -7.10
N THR A 60 9.87 -13.40 -6.15
CA THR A 60 9.01 -13.73 -4.99
C THR A 60 7.49 -13.65 -5.27
N CYS A 61 7.07 -13.18 -6.45
CA CYS A 61 5.63 -12.94 -6.72
C CYS A 61 4.85 -14.19 -7.15
N GLN A 62 5.55 -15.27 -7.50
CA GLN A 62 4.90 -16.54 -7.80
C GLN A 62 4.36 -17.25 -6.55
N THR A 63 4.84 -16.94 -5.35
CA THR A 63 4.47 -17.61 -4.09
C THR A 63 3.53 -16.79 -3.19
N GLY A 64 3.21 -15.54 -3.53
CA GLY A 64 2.02 -14.84 -3.03
C GLY A 64 2.22 -13.71 -2.01
N ASN A 65 3.44 -13.40 -1.58
CA ASN A 65 3.75 -12.30 -0.65
C ASN A 65 4.77 -11.32 -1.25
N CYS A 66 4.42 -10.66 -2.36
CA CYS A 66 5.16 -9.50 -2.82
C CYS A 66 4.50 -8.22 -2.30
N ASP A 67 5.34 -7.31 -1.80
CA ASP A 67 4.94 -5.91 -1.72
C ASP A 67 4.68 -5.40 -3.15
N PRO A 68 3.53 -4.77 -3.42
CA PRO A 68 3.22 -4.26 -4.74
C PRO A 68 4.27 -3.23 -5.14
N PRO A 69 4.69 -3.20 -6.41
CA PRO A 69 5.65 -2.22 -6.86
C PRO A 69 5.06 -0.81 -6.69
N PRO A 70 5.89 0.23 -6.53
CA PRO A 70 5.45 1.56 -6.12
C PRO A 70 4.41 2.17 -7.08
N GLU A 71 4.44 1.83 -8.37
CA GLU A 71 3.44 2.27 -9.34
C GLU A 71 2.04 1.66 -9.14
N CYS A 72 1.94 0.54 -8.42
CA CYS A 72 0.68 -0.18 -8.15
C CYS A 72 0.14 0.07 -6.74
N LEU A 73 1.01 0.47 -5.81
CA LEU A 73 0.70 0.62 -4.39
C LEU A 73 -0.41 1.64 -4.15
N ASP A 74 -0.35 2.81 -4.81
CA ASP A 74 -1.37 3.87 -4.65
C ASP A 74 -2.76 3.43 -5.16
N ALA A 75 -2.81 2.74 -6.31
CA ALA A 75 -4.06 2.25 -6.87
C ALA A 75 -4.72 1.22 -5.95
N ILE A 76 -3.94 0.27 -5.43
CA ILE A 76 -4.43 -0.76 -4.48
C ILE A 76 -4.88 -0.11 -3.17
N ALA A 77 -4.11 0.82 -2.62
CA ALA A 77 -4.46 1.52 -1.39
C ALA A 77 -5.77 2.28 -1.54
N LYS A 78 -5.97 2.97 -2.67
CA LYS A 78 -7.23 3.65 -3.01
C LYS A 78 -8.39 2.68 -3.14
N MET A 79 -8.21 1.54 -3.80
CA MET A 79 -9.26 0.51 -3.89
C MET A 79 -9.69 0.02 -2.52
N ARG A 80 -8.75 -0.39 -1.67
CA ARG A 80 -9.03 -0.89 -0.33
C ARG A 80 -9.75 0.17 0.52
N LYS A 81 -9.26 1.41 0.51
CA LYS A 81 -9.88 2.52 1.24
C LYS A 81 -11.30 2.79 0.76
N ASN A 82 -11.50 2.90 -0.56
CA ASN A 82 -12.80 3.19 -1.13
C ASN A 82 -13.79 2.03 -0.92
N LEU A 83 -13.33 0.78 -0.95
CA LEU A 83 -14.14 -0.39 -0.61
C LEU A 83 -14.67 -0.33 0.82
N GLU A 84 -13.81 -0.02 1.79
CA GLU A 84 -14.22 0.06 3.20
C GLU A 84 -15.18 1.23 3.46
N LEU A 85 -14.94 2.38 2.84
CA LEU A 85 -15.86 3.52 2.90
C LEU A 85 -17.19 3.19 2.22
N LEU A 86 -17.16 2.53 1.05
CA LEU A 86 -18.36 2.18 0.31
C LEU A 86 -19.23 1.19 1.09
N LYS A 87 -18.64 0.13 1.66
CA LYS A 87 -19.35 -0.79 2.56
C LYS A 87 -19.96 -0.05 3.74
N LYS A 88 -19.26 0.95 4.29
CA LYS A 88 -19.78 1.74 5.41
C LYS A 88 -20.99 2.58 5.01
N GLU A 89 -20.97 3.22 3.86
CA GLU A 89 -22.12 4.01 3.40
C GLU A 89 -23.29 3.12 2.97
N LEU A 90 -23.02 2.00 2.28
CA LEU A 90 -24.07 1.03 1.92
C LEU A 90 -24.78 0.44 3.14
N ARG A 91 -24.08 0.21 4.26
CA ARG A 91 -24.73 -0.25 5.51
C ARG A 91 -25.71 0.75 6.12
N LYS A 92 -25.54 2.04 5.85
CA LYS A 92 -26.42 3.11 6.36
C LYS A 92 -27.50 3.49 5.35
N TYR A 93 -27.35 3.06 4.10
CA TYR A 93 -28.12 3.57 2.99
C TYR A 93 -29.55 3.03 3.02
N ASP A 94 -30.49 3.96 3.17
CA ASP A 94 -31.91 3.76 2.92
C ASP A 94 -32.34 4.87 1.95
N PRO A 95 -32.82 4.55 0.74
CA PRO A 95 -33.13 5.57 -0.27
C PRO A 95 -34.27 6.50 0.16
N ILE A 96 -35.24 6.03 0.96
CA ILE A 96 -36.36 6.84 1.43
C ILE A 96 -35.91 7.77 2.55
N ALA A 97 -35.09 7.27 3.47
CA ALA A 97 -34.57 8.07 4.57
C ALA A 97 -33.50 9.06 4.07
N ASP A 98 -32.62 8.65 3.16
CA ASP A 98 -31.61 9.52 2.52
C ASP A 98 -32.26 10.64 1.71
N ALA A 99 -33.37 10.38 1.02
CA ALA A 99 -34.15 11.43 0.34
C ALA A 99 -34.67 12.52 1.28
N ARG A 100 -34.86 12.24 2.57
CA ARG A 100 -35.25 13.24 3.57
C ARG A 100 -34.05 14.01 4.12
N GLY A 101 -32.87 13.40 4.11
CA GLY A 101 -31.69 13.91 4.82
C GLY A 101 -31.89 13.90 6.33
N GLY A 102 -31.09 14.69 7.05
CA GLY A 102 -31.26 14.85 8.50
C GLY A 102 -30.46 13.88 9.36
N PHE A 103 -29.53 13.12 8.79
CA PHE A 103 -28.66 12.24 9.58
C PHE A 103 -27.55 13.03 10.27
N PRO A 104 -27.26 12.77 11.55
CA PRO A 104 -26.21 13.49 12.26
C PRO A 104 -24.83 13.19 11.67
N MET A 105 -24.09 14.25 11.37
CA MET A 105 -22.69 14.22 10.92
C MET A 105 -21.74 14.70 12.02
N ALA A 106 -20.45 14.38 11.83
CA ALA A 106 -19.40 14.94 12.67
C ALA A 106 -19.45 16.49 12.64
N GLY A 107 -19.30 17.11 13.81
CA GLY A 107 -19.38 18.57 13.95
C GLY A 107 -20.80 19.14 14.07
N GLY A 108 -21.80 18.30 14.38
CA GLY A 108 -23.16 18.72 14.72
C GLY A 108 -24.03 19.14 13.53
N LYS A 109 -23.56 18.90 12.30
CA LYS A 109 -24.32 19.16 11.07
C LYS A 109 -25.24 17.97 10.76
N LEU A 110 -26.25 18.22 9.94
CA LEU A 110 -27.11 17.16 9.39
C LEU A 110 -26.78 16.93 7.91
N THR A 111 -26.94 15.70 7.43
CA THR A 111 -26.80 15.39 6.01
C THR A 111 -27.89 16.12 5.20
N SER A 112 -27.51 16.53 4.00
CA SER A 112 -28.47 16.99 3.00
C SER A 112 -29.28 15.81 2.43
N PRO A 113 -30.49 16.05 1.90
CA PRO A 113 -31.20 15.09 1.07
C PRO A 113 -30.31 14.48 -0.02
N GLY A 114 -30.28 13.15 -0.13
CA GLY A 114 -29.47 12.41 -1.10
C GLY A 114 -27.97 12.33 -0.74
N GLY A 115 -27.59 12.67 0.48
CA GLY A 115 -26.20 12.74 0.92
C GLY A 115 -25.47 11.41 0.81
N HIS A 116 -26.04 10.34 1.35
CA HIS A 116 -25.42 9.01 1.29
C HIS A 116 -25.38 8.48 -0.14
N TYR A 117 -26.44 8.70 -0.93
CA TYR A 117 -26.43 8.34 -2.35
C TYR A 117 -25.27 9.01 -3.10
N LYS A 118 -25.06 10.31 -2.89
CA LYS A 118 -23.94 11.03 -3.51
C LYS A 118 -22.59 10.44 -3.09
N GLU A 119 -22.39 10.17 -1.80
CA GLU A 119 -21.16 9.57 -1.29
C GLU A 119 -20.89 8.19 -1.90
N ILE A 120 -21.92 7.34 -2.01
CA ILE A 120 -21.83 6.03 -2.67
C ILE A 120 -21.37 6.19 -4.13
N ARG A 121 -21.95 7.12 -4.88
CA ARG A 121 -21.59 7.35 -6.29
C ARG A 121 -20.19 7.90 -6.44
N ASP A 122 -19.76 8.79 -5.56
CA ASP A 122 -18.39 9.32 -5.54
C ASP A 122 -17.37 8.22 -5.21
N LEU A 123 -17.70 7.29 -4.31
CA LEU A 123 -16.85 6.13 -3.98
C LEU A 123 -16.79 5.12 -5.14
N GLN A 124 -17.92 4.84 -5.80
CA GLN A 124 -17.94 4.01 -7.01
C GLN A 124 -17.08 4.61 -8.13
N ARG A 125 -17.13 5.94 -8.34
CA ARG A 125 -16.24 6.65 -9.28
C ARG A 125 -14.78 6.52 -8.85
N GLY A 126 -14.48 6.68 -7.56
CA GLY A 126 -13.14 6.50 -7.01
C GLY A 126 -12.58 5.09 -7.23
N LEU A 127 -13.41 4.05 -7.12
CA LEU A 127 -13.04 2.67 -7.43
C LEU A 127 -12.73 2.49 -8.93
N LYS A 128 -13.54 3.06 -9.83
CA LYS A 128 -13.27 3.02 -11.28
C LYS A 128 -11.94 3.69 -11.63
N ASN A 129 -11.70 4.89 -11.12
CA ASN A 129 -10.46 5.63 -11.37
C ASN A 129 -9.22 4.88 -10.84
N ALA A 130 -9.34 4.22 -9.69
CA ALA A 130 -8.28 3.36 -9.17
C ALA A 130 -8.08 2.11 -10.06
N GLY A 131 -9.16 1.52 -10.57
CA GLY A 131 -9.14 0.41 -11.54
C GLY A 131 -8.44 0.77 -12.84
N GLU A 132 -8.72 1.95 -13.39
CA GLU A 132 -8.05 2.48 -14.58
C GLU A 132 -6.56 2.70 -14.33
N THR A 133 -6.18 3.26 -13.17
CA THR A 133 -4.78 3.44 -12.79
C THR A 133 -4.05 2.10 -12.68
N TYR A 134 -4.70 1.12 -12.04
CA TYR A 134 -4.17 -0.24 -11.90
C TYR A 134 -3.96 -0.92 -13.27
N GLN A 135 -4.90 -0.75 -14.20
CA GLN A 135 -4.80 -1.29 -15.56
C GLN A 135 -3.70 -0.58 -16.37
N LYS A 136 -3.66 0.76 -16.32
CA LYS A 136 -2.65 1.58 -17.00
C LYS A 136 -1.22 1.19 -16.60
N ASN A 137 -1.01 0.89 -15.32
CA ASN A 137 0.30 0.50 -14.78
C ASN A 137 0.60 -1.01 -14.91
N LYS A 138 -0.29 -1.77 -15.56
CA LYS A 138 -0.17 -3.22 -15.80
C LYS A 138 0.11 -3.99 -14.50
N CYS A 139 -0.65 -3.68 -13.45
CA CYS A 139 -0.41 -4.21 -12.12
C CYS A 139 -0.82 -5.68 -11.93
N TYR A 140 -1.58 -6.27 -12.86
CA TYR A 140 -2.17 -7.60 -12.70
C TYR A 140 -1.15 -8.71 -12.37
N ASP A 141 0.02 -8.69 -13.01
CA ASP A 141 1.06 -9.71 -12.81
C ASP A 141 2.08 -9.33 -11.74
N LYS A 142 2.01 -8.09 -11.23
CA LYS A 142 3.00 -7.52 -10.31
C LYS A 142 2.55 -7.50 -8.85
N VAL A 143 1.34 -7.95 -8.56
CA VAL A 143 0.72 -7.81 -7.23
C VAL A 143 0.32 -9.16 -6.67
N SER A 144 0.15 -9.21 -5.35
CA SER A 144 -0.21 -10.43 -4.64
C SER A 144 -1.59 -10.97 -5.06
N LYS A 145 -1.87 -12.25 -4.79
CA LYS A 145 -3.21 -12.83 -5.00
C LYS A 145 -4.29 -12.06 -4.23
N THR A 146 -3.96 -11.61 -3.02
CA THR A 146 -4.85 -10.79 -2.17
C THR A 146 -5.20 -9.46 -2.84
N ASP A 147 -4.24 -8.82 -3.52
CA ASP A 147 -4.49 -7.58 -4.26
C ASP A 147 -5.37 -7.81 -5.49
N LYS A 148 -5.24 -8.97 -6.15
CA LYS A 148 -6.15 -9.35 -7.24
C LYS A 148 -7.58 -9.52 -6.73
N VAL A 149 -7.76 -10.18 -5.59
CA VAL A 149 -9.09 -10.28 -4.95
C VAL A 149 -9.65 -8.90 -4.58
N ALA A 150 -8.82 -7.99 -4.07
CA ALA A 150 -9.24 -6.62 -3.79
C ALA A 150 -9.64 -5.86 -5.06
N ARG A 151 -8.91 -6.08 -6.17
CA ARG A 151 -9.21 -5.51 -7.49
C ARG A 151 -10.54 -6.03 -8.04
N ASP A 152 -10.80 -7.32 -7.95
CA ASP A 152 -12.03 -7.96 -8.43
C ASP A 152 -13.25 -7.45 -7.64
N HIS A 153 -13.12 -7.41 -6.31
CA HIS A 153 -14.16 -6.87 -5.43
C HIS A 153 -14.39 -5.36 -5.67
N ALA A 154 -13.34 -4.60 -5.98
CA ALA A 154 -13.48 -3.19 -6.38
C ALA A 154 -14.29 -3.05 -7.67
N ASP A 155 -14.10 -3.92 -8.67
CA ASP A 155 -14.89 -3.90 -9.91
C ASP A 155 -16.35 -4.25 -9.68
N GLU A 156 -16.61 -5.29 -8.88
CA GLU A 156 -17.99 -5.68 -8.53
C GLU A 156 -18.74 -4.51 -7.87
N MET A 157 -18.15 -3.93 -6.83
CA MET A 157 -18.77 -2.87 -6.04
C MET A 157 -18.89 -1.55 -6.82
N ALA A 158 -17.93 -1.25 -7.70
CA ALA A 158 -17.99 -0.08 -8.57
C ALA A 158 -19.11 -0.14 -9.61
N ASN A 159 -19.54 -1.35 -9.99
CA ASN A 159 -20.60 -1.58 -10.97
C ASN A 159 -21.95 -1.95 -10.33
N GLN A 160 -22.00 -2.11 -9.02
CA GLN A 160 -23.23 -2.38 -8.30
C GLN A 160 -24.26 -1.26 -8.57
N THR A 161 -25.47 -1.66 -8.95
CA THR A 161 -26.58 -0.72 -9.10
C THR A 161 -27.18 -0.42 -7.74
N ILE A 162 -27.44 0.85 -7.47
CA ILE A 162 -28.00 1.35 -6.21
C ILE A 162 -29.28 2.11 -6.54
N GLU A 163 -30.34 1.86 -5.78
CA GLU A 163 -31.62 2.57 -5.91
C GLU A 163 -31.40 4.07 -5.73
N ILE A 164 -32.08 4.89 -6.52
CA ILE A 164 -31.94 6.35 -6.48
C ILE A 164 -32.93 6.89 -5.44
N PRO A 165 -32.51 7.75 -4.49
CA PRO A 165 -33.44 8.34 -3.54
C PRO A 165 -34.51 9.16 -4.25
N PRO A 166 -35.78 9.12 -3.81
CA PRO A 166 -36.82 9.98 -4.36
C PRO A 166 -36.42 11.45 -4.41
N GLY A 167 -36.70 12.12 -5.53
CA GLY A 167 -36.37 13.53 -5.74
C GLY A 167 -34.89 13.81 -6.03
N GLN A 168 -34.03 12.79 -6.11
CA GLN A 168 -32.63 12.94 -6.54
C GLN A 168 -32.46 12.55 -8.01
N ASN A 169 -31.50 13.19 -8.67
CA ASN A 169 -31.11 12.86 -10.04
C ASN A 169 -30.10 11.72 -10.06
N PHE A 170 -30.14 10.92 -11.12
CA PHE A 170 -29.09 9.93 -11.38
C PHE A 170 -27.71 10.59 -11.50
N ILE A 171 -26.75 10.17 -10.69
CA ILE A 171 -25.37 10.66 -10.74
C ILE A 171 -24.52 9.68 -11.58
N PRO A 172 -23.98 10.07 -12.75
CA PRO A 172 -23.13 9.18 -13.54
C PRO A 172 -21.76 8.93 -12.89
N LEU A 173 -21.16 7.78 -13.19
CA LEU A 173 -19.83 7.36 -12.70
C LEU A 173 -18.66 7.79 -13.59
N ARG A 174 -18.88 8.72 -14.52
CA ARG A 174 -17.82 9.30 -15.35
C ARG A 174 -16.89 10.18 -14.52
#